data_AF-A0A3N4VMS4-F1
#
_entry.id   AF-A0A3N4VMS4-F1
#
_cell.length_a   1.000
_cell.length_b   1.000
_cell.length_c   1.000
_cell.angle_alpha   90.00
_cell.angle_beta   90.00
_cell.angle_gamma   90.00
#
_symmetry.space_group_name_H-M   'P 1'
#
loop_
_entity.id
_entity.type
_entity.pdbx_description
1 polymer ?
#
loop_
_entity_poly.entity_id
_entity_poly.type
_entity_poly.pdbx_seq_one_letter_code
_entity_poly.pdbx_strand_id
1 'polypeptide(L)'
;MTSASEKGTWFEFDRSAFKALLARQGRLFVGLMVVASPLLVFNPRERFDTSPWDFVPLGVALVISAAIMAGSAFLLIAIIGATDRRVAIDLAGRRVRVGSRVLGFDVIDTASVVTPTSDPRQALSIRFGQGRSPRRRATILLLRDDHEVLSDEAKRVLLAALAQCPLVRPTSPYDPNGRFASANFPGTLDQKDALDFVTHPRRVRDSLG
;
A
#
# COMPACT_ATOMS: atom_id res chain seq x y z
N MET A 1 1.10 -14.37 -11.69
CA MET A 1 0.33 -15.44 -11.03
C MET A 1 0.80 -15.53 -9.60
N THR A 2 -0.01 -15.02 -8.68
CA THR A 2 0.27 -14.98 -7.24
C THR A 2 -0.22 -16.32 -6.68
N SER A 3 0.69 -17.28 -6.44
CA SER A 3 0.30 -18.62 -5.98
C SER A 3 0.11 -18.60 -4.47
N ALA A 4 -1.06 -19.03 -4.01
CA ALA A 4 -1.28 -19.37 -2.62
C ALA A 4 -0.72 -20.76 -2.36
N SER A 5 -0.07 -20.96 -1.21
CA SER A 5 0.44 -22.26 -0.78
C SER A 5 -0.27 -22.63 0.51
N GLU A 6 -1.03 -23.73 0.46
CA GLU A 6 -1.67 -24.33 1.63
C GLU A 6 -0.59 -25.00 2.48
N LYS A 7 -0.13 -24.31 3.54
CA LYS A 7 0.73 -24.90 4.57
C LYS A 7 -0.09 -25.03 5.85
N GLY A 8 -0.88 -26.11 5.93
CA GLY A 8 -1.84 -26.34 7.02
C GLY A 8 -3.14 -25.54 6.84
N THR A 9 -3.96 -25.42 7.89
CA THR A 9 -5.25 -24.67 7.93
C THR A 9 -5.16 -23.18 7.56
N TRP A 10 -3.96 -22.67 7.26
CA TRP A 10 -3.70 -21.28 6.96
C TRP A 10 -3.50 -21.07 5.47
N PHE A 11 -4.32 -20.18 4.91
CA PHE A 11 -4.17 -19.69 3.54
C PHE A 11 -3.32 -18.42 3.54
N GLU A 12 -2.09 -18.47 3.03
CA GLU A 12 -1.18 -17.31 2.95
C GLU A 12 -1.31 -16.57 1.62
N PHE A 13 -1.50 -15.25 1.69
CA PHE A 13 -1.56 -14.39 0.51
C PHE A 13 -0.14 -14.07 0.04
N ASP A 14 0.20 -14.45 -1.20
CA ASP A 14 1.49 -14.12 -1.80
C ASP A 14 1.62 -12.59 -2.03
N ARG A 15 2.80 -12.07 -1.67
CA ARG A 15 3.16 -10.65 -1.67
C ARG A 15 4.12 -10.28 -2.78
N SER A 16 4.47 -11.23 -3.65
CA SER A 16 5.36 -11.02 -4.78
C SER A 16 4.91 -9.82 -5.63
N ALA A 17 3.61 -9.72 -5.92
CA ALA A 17 3.04 -8.63 -6.69
C ALA A 17 3.16 -7.26 -6.00
N PHE A 18 2.91 -7.19 -4.69
CA PHE A 18 3.04 -5.95 -3.91
C PHE A 18 4.50 -5.51 -3.79
N LYS A 19 5.42 -6.46 -3.55
CA LYS A 19 6.87 -6.19 -3.53
C LYS A 19 7.37 -5.71 -4.90
N ALA A 20 6.89 -6.32 -5.98
CA ALA A 20 7.25 -5.93 -7.34
C ALA A 20 6.78 -4.50 -7.67
N LEU A 21 5.58 -4.11 -7.22
CA LEU A 21 5.05 -2.76 -7.37
C LEU A 21 5.93 -1.73 -6.62
N LEU A 22 6.24 -1.99 -5.34
CA LEU A 22 7.12 -1.12 -4.54
C LEU A 22 8.52 -0.99 -5.15
N ALA A 23 9.11 -2.10 -5.62
CA ALA A 23 10.42 -2.10 -6.25
C ALA A 23 10.45 -1.36 -7.60
N ARG A 24 9.34 -1.34 -8.35
CA ARG A 24 9.22 -0.57 -9.59
C ARG A 24 9.16 0.93 -9.29
N GLN A 25 8.34 1.34 -8.32
CA GLN A 25 8.26 2.75 -7.92
C GLN A 25 9.57 3.28 -7.37
N GLY A 26 10.26 2.50 -6.54
CA GLY A 26 11.58 2.89 -6.03
C GLY A 26 12.58 3.19 -7.13
N ARG A 27 12.59 2.40 -8.20
CA ARG A 27 13.46 2.64 -9.34
C ARG A 27 13.14 3.95 -10.07
N LEU A 28 11.87 4.27 -10.26
CA LEU A 28 11.46 5.52 -10.90
C LEU A 28 11.81 6.74 -10.04
N PHE A 29 11.57 6.68 -8.74
CA PHE A 29 11.87 7.77 -7.82
C PHE A 29 13.38 8.02 -7.69
N VAL A 30 14.18 6.95 -7.58
CA VAL A 30 15.65 7.05 -7.59
C VAL A 30 16.14 7.65 -8.92
N GLY A 31 15.61 7.19 -10.06
CA GLY A 31 15.95 7.76 -11.36
C GLY A 31 15.66 9.25 -11.46
N LEU A 32 14.47 9.69 -11.02
CA LEU A 32 14.10 11.11 -10.98
C LEU A 32 15.04 11.93 -10.08
N MET A 33 15.39 11.42 -8.90
CA MET A 33 16.29 12.10 -7.96
C MET A 33 17.71 12.24 -8.50
N VAL A 34 18.23 11.22 -9.18
CA VAL A 34 19.54 11.28 -9.84
C VAL A 34 19.56 12.36 -10.93
N VAL A 35 18.48 12.48 -11.71
CA VAL A 35 18.36 13.49 -12.79
C VAL A 35 18.10 14.90 -12.23
N ALA A 36 17.37 15.04 -11.12
CA ALA A 36 17.07 16.35 -10.52
C ALA A 36 18.19 16.89 -9.63
N SER A 37 19.08 16.03 -9.10
CA SER A 37 20.18 16.43 -8.21
C SER A 37 21.13 17.48 -8.81
N PRO A 38 21.54 17.41 -10.10
CA PRO A 38 22.31 18.46 -10.75
C PRO A 38 21.68 19.84 -10.63
N LEU A 39 20.35 19.94 -10.76
CA LEU A 39 19.62 21.23 -10.75
C LEU A 39 19.58 21.89 -9.37
N LEU A 40 19.71 21.12 -8.28
CA LEU A 40 19.74 21.64 -6.91
C LEU A 40 21.14 22.12 -6.48
N VAL A 41 22.19 21.56 -7.09
CA VAL A 41 23.58 21.94 -6.80
C VAL A 41 24.09 23.03 -7.74
N PHE A 42 23.53 23.13 -8.95
CA PHE A 42 23.88 24.20 -9.90
C PHE A 42 23.13 25.50 -9.58
N ASN A 43 23.82 26.45 -8.94
CA ASN A 43 23.35 27.83 -8.84
C ASN A 43 23.99 28.66 -9.97
N PRO A 44 23.24 29.06 -11.00
CA PRO A 44 23.80 29.68 -12.21
C PRO A 44 24.34 31.10 -12.00
N ARG A 45 24.18 31.68 -10.80
CA ARG A 45 24.59 33.06 -10.53
C ARG A 45 26.08 33.27 -10.25
N GLU A 46 26.87 32.22 -10.04
CA GLU A 46 28.20 32.39 -9.43
C GLU A 46 29.45 32.19 -10.31
N ARG A 47 29.40 31.73 -11.57
CA ARG A 47 30.66 31.27 -12.21
C ARG A 47 30.78 31.56 -13.70
N PHE A 48 31.57 32.58 -14.02
CA PHE A 48 32.17 32.80 -15.34
C PHE A 48 33.71 32.83 -15.33
N ASP A 49 34.38 32.46 -14.22
CA ASP A 49 35.85 32.57 -14.10
C ASP A 49 36.56 31.42 -13.32
N THR A 50 35.94 30.24 -13.21
CA THR A 50 36.45 29.11 -12.40
C THR A 50 37.26 28.08 -13.18
N SER A 51 38.32 27.57 -12.53
CA SER A 51 39.25 26.57 -13.06
C SER A 51 38.59 25.19 -13.24
N PRO A 52 38.99 24.38 -14.22
CA PRO A 52 38.53 22.99 -14.39
C PRO A 52 38.65 22.12 -13.12
N TRP A 53 39.60 22.43 -12.24
CA TRP A 53 39.82 21.69 -11.00
C TRP A 53 38.79 22.00 -9.90
N ASP A 54 38.10 23.14 -9.97
CA ASP A 54 37.02 23.52 -9.05
C ASP A 54 35.73 22.69 -9.27
N PHE A 55 35.68 21.93 -10.37
CA PHE A 55 34.58 21.01 -10.69
C PHE A 55 34.75 19.63 -10.03
N VAL A 56 35.96 19.26 -9.59
CA VAL A 56 36.19 17.96 -8.91
C VAL A 56 35.44 17.87 -7.57
N PRO A 57 35.51 18.87 -6.66
CA PRO A 57 34.74 18.84 -5.41
C PRO A 57 33.23 18.87 -5.66
N LEU A 58 32.79 19.60 -6.69
CA LEU A 58 31.37 19.70 -7.07
C LEU A 58 30.83 18.36 -7.58
N GLY A 59 31.60 17.67 -8.43
CA GLY A 59 31.26 16.33 -8.92
C GLY A 59 31.17 15.32 -7.78
N VAL A 60 32.12 15.35 -6.84
CA VAL A 60 32.09 14.49 -5.65
C VAL A 60 30.87 14.80 -4.77
N ALA A 61 30.56 16.07 -4.52
CA ALA A 61 29.40 16.48 -3.74
C ALA A 61 28.07 16.04 -4.38
N LEU A 62 27.97 16.10 -5.71
CA LEU A 62 26.82 15.61 -6.48
C LEU A 62 26.64 14.10 -6.35
N VAL A 63 27.72 13.33 -6.49
CA VAL A 63 27.68 11.87 -6.35
C VAL A 63 27.28 11.46 -4.94
N ILE A 64 27.84 12.10 -3.91
CA ILE A 64 27.49 11.84 -2.50
C ILE A 64 26.02 12.19 -2.24
N SER A 65 25.54 13.35 -2.72
CA SER A 65 24.16 13.77 -2.54
C SER A 65 23.17 12.80 -3.23
N ALA A 66 23.48 12.39 -4.45
CA ALA A 66 22.70 11.39 -5.17
C ALA A 66 22.67 10.03 -4.44
N ALA A 67 23.81 9.60 -3.88
CA ALA A 67 23.91 8.37 -3.11
C ALA A 67 23.08 8.42 -1.81
N ILE A 68 23.12 9.54 -1.08
CA ILE A 68 22.30 9.74 0.15
C ILE A 68 20.81 9.74 -0.19
N MET A 69 20.41 10.46 -1.24
CA MET A 69 19.01 10.49 -1.71
C MET A 69 18.52 9.11 -2.12
N ALA A 70 19.30 8.38 -2.93
CA ALA A 70 18.96 7.02 -3.33
C ALA A 70 18.88 6.06 -2.14
N GLY A 71 19.83 6.16 -1.20
CA GLY A 71 19.85 5.37 0.02
C GLY A 71 18.64 5.63 0.92
N SER A 72 18.27 6.90 1.10
CA SER A 72 17.12 7.30 1.91
C SER A 72 15.78 6.85 1.29
N ALA A 73 15.63 6.97 -0.03
CA ALA A 73 14.45 6.48 -0.75
C ALA A 73 14.33 4.96 -0.66
N PHE A 74 15.45 4.24 -0.85
CA PHE A 74 15.48 2.79 -0.70
C PHE A 74 15.12 2.36 0.73
N LEU A 75 15.66 3.06 1.74
CA LEU A 75 15.34 2.82 3.14
C LEU A 75 13.86 3.07 3.43
N LEU A 76 13.27 4.15 2.91
CA LEU A 76 11.85 4.46 3.09
C LEU A 76 10.95 3.37 2.49
N ILE A 77 11.29 2.90 1.29
CA ILE A 77 10.56 1.81 0.62
C ILE A 77 10.71 0.50 1.37
N ALA A 78 11.91 0.20 1.88
CA ALA A 78 12.15 -0.96 2.72
C ALA A 78 11.34 -0.89 4.01
N ILE A 79 11.25 0.28 4.65
CA ILE A 79 10.44 0.51 5.85
C ILE A 79 8.95 0.32 5.53
N ILE A 80 8.44 0.90 4.44
CA ILE A 80 7.03 0.75 4.02
C ILE A 80 6.72 -0.72 3.74
N GLY A 81 7.58 -1.40 2.97
CA GLY A 81 7.45 -2.81 2.64
C GLY A 81 7.56 -3.74 3.86
N ALA A 82 8.36 -3.37 4.85
CA ALA A 82 8.49 -4.10 6.12
C ALA A 82 7.32 -3.81 7.09
N THR A 83 6.71 -2.63 7.00
CA THR A 83 5.57 -2.24 7.83
C THR A 83 4.29 -2.93 7.37
N ASP A 84 4.15 -3.17 6.06
CA ASP A 84 3.08 -4.00 5.54
C ASP A 84 3.35 -5.48 5.90
N ARG A 85 2.43 -6.18 6.56
CA ARG A 85 2.70 -7.49 7.20
C ARG A 85 2.06 -8.68 6.48
N ARG A 86 2.75 -9.83 6.40
CA ARG A 86 2.23 -11.09 5.81
C ARG A 86 0.83 -11.38 6.32
N VAL A 87 -0.09 -11.69 5.40
CA VAL A 87 -1.48 -11.99 5.73
C VAL A 87 -1.71 -13.47 5.49
N ALA A 88 -2.17 -14.17 6.51
CA ALA A 88 -2.69 -15.52 6.35
C ALA A 88 -4.06 -15.62 7.02
N ILE A 89 -4.98 -16.37 6.43
CA ILE A 89 -6.35 -16.52 6.92
C ILE A 89 -6.58 -18.00 7.24
N ASP A 90 -7.08 -18.27 8.44
CA ASP A 90 -7.60 -19.57 8.88
C ASP A 90 -9.12 -19.43 9.01
N LEU A 91 -9.82 -19.92 7.98
CA LEU A 91 -11.29 -19.86 7.92
C LEU A 91 -11.93 -20.77 8.97
N ALA A 92 -11.36 -21.96 9.19
CA ALA A 92 -11.90 -22.94 10.13
C ALA A 92 -11.78 -22.44 11.58
N GLY A 93 -10.65 -21.84 11.93
CA GLY A 93 -10.39 -21.27 13.24
C GLY A 93 -10.87 -19.83 13.42
N ARG A 94 -11.49 -19.20 12.40
CA ARG A 94 -11.96 -17.79 12.39
C ARG A 94 -10.89 -16.78 12.79
N ARG A 95 -9.67 -16.93 12.25
CA ARG A 95 -8.51 -16.11 12.62
C ARG A 95 -7.76 -15.58 11.40
N VAL A 96 -7.24 -14.36 11.52
CA VAL A 96 -6.30 -13.76 10.58
C VAL A 96 -4.95 -13.60 11.26
N ARG A 97 -3.90 -14.08 10.62
CA ARG A 97 -2.52 -13.78 10.99
C ARG A 97 -2.04 -12.56 10.21
N VAL A 98 -1.64 -11.52 10.93
CA VAL A 98 -1.05 -10.27 10.40
C VAL A 98 0.40 -10.16 10.90
N GLY A 99 1.34 -10.60 10.09
CA GLY A 99 2.75 -10.73 10.44
C GLY A 99 2.96 -11.81 11.49
N SER A 100 3.47 -11.43 12.66
CA SER A 100 3.66 -12.33 13.80
C SER A 100 2.45 -12.43 14.73
N ARG A 101 1.35 -11.71 14.46
CA ARG A 101 0.19 -11.63 15.35
C ARG A 101 -0.97 -12.42 14.76
N VAL A 102 -1.74 -13.10 15.61
CA VAL A 102 -2.99 -13.75 15.24
C VAL A 102 -4.15 -12.97 15.87
N LEU A 103 -5.15 -12.62 15.07
CA LEU A 103 -6.34 -11.87 15.44
C LEU A 103 -7.57 -12.74 15.13
N GLY A 104 -8.57 -12.74 16.00
CA GLY A 104 -9.88 -13.30 15.68
C GLY A 104 -10.66 -12.38 14.73
N PHE A 105 -11.57 -12.94 13.95
CA PHE A 105 -12.42 -12.15 13.05
C PHE A 105 -13.30 -11.15 13.81
N ASP A 106 -13.70 -11.47 15.05
CA ASP A 106 -14.48 -10.61 15.95
C ASP A 106 -13.79 -9.28 16.29
N VAL A 107 -12.46 -9.24 16.17
CA VAL A 107 -11.63 -8.08 16.51
C VAL A 107 -11.40 -7.16 15.30
N ILE A 108 -11.74 -7.61 14.08
CA ILE A 108 -11.48 -6.87 12.84
C ILE A 108 -12.71 -6.03 12.50
N ASP A 109 -12.62 -4.72 12.76
CA ASP A 109 -13.74 -3.78 12.65
C ASP A 109 -13.61 -2.78 11.50
N THR A 110 -12.42 -2.63 10.93
CA THR A 110 -12.12 -1.55 9.98
C THR A 110 -11.73 -2.13 8.63
N ALA A 111 -12.33 -1.62 7.55
CA ALA A 111 -11.92 -1.84 6.17
C ALA A 111 -11.81 -0.51 5.41
N SER A 112 -10.79 -0.38 4.55
CA SER A 112 -10.57 0.82 3.75
C SER A 112 -9.92 0.51 2.42
N VAL A 113 -10.28 1.27 1.39
CA VAL A 113 -9.60 1.26 0.10
C VAL A 113 -8.36 2.12 0.19
N VAL A 114 -7.24 1.57 -0.29
CA VAL A 114 -5.99 2.30 -0.37
C VAL A 114 -5.47 2.19 -1.78
N THR A 115 -5.06 3.32 -2.35
CA THR A 115 -4.28 3.35 -3.58
C THR A 115 -2.82 3.47 -3.17
N PRO A 116 -1.99 2.42 -3.34
CA PRO A 116 -0.58 2.47 -2.94
C PRO A 116 0.28 3.35 -3.85
N THR A 117 -0.30 3.96 -4.87
CA THR A 117 0.35 4.80 -5.89
C THR A 117 -0.43 6.10 -6.08
N SER A 118 0.23 7.13 -6.59
CA SER A 118 -0.41 8.38 -7.01
C SER A 118 -1.30 8.21 -8.24
N ASP A 119 -1.12 7.12 -9.01
CA ASP A 119 -1.97 6.79 -10.15
C ASP A 119 -3.04 5.75 -9.76
N PRO A 120 -4.31 6.16 -9.56
CA PRO A 120 -5.38 5.25 -9.16
C PRO A 120 -5.70 4.14 -10.18
N ARG A 121 -5.12 4.19 -11.39
CA ARG A 121 -5.26 3.15 -12.42
C ARG A 121 -4.26 2.01 -12.25
N GLN A 122 -3.17 2.22 -11.52
CA GLN A 122 -2.07 1.26 -11.47
C GLN A 122 -2.19 0.23 -10.35
N ALA A 123 -2.86 0.53 -9.24
CA ALA A 123 -3.02 -0.44 -8.15
C ALA A 123 -4.17 -0.10 -7.20
N LEU A 124 -4.86 -1.14 -6.73
CA LEU A 124 -5.96 -1.03 -5.79
C LEU A 124 -5.79 -2.05 -4.67
N SER A 125 -5.80 -1.60 -3.42
CA SER A 125 -5.70 -2.50 -2.27
C SER A 125 -6.81 -2.27 -1.26
N ILE A 126 -7.18 -3.35 -0.57
CA ILE A 126 -8.04 -3.30 0.61
C ILE A 126 -7.16 -3.42 1.85
N ARG A 127 -7.34 -2.50 2.78
CA ARG A 127 -6.70 -2.54 4.08
C ARG A 127 -7.74 -2.83 5.14
N PHE A 128 -7.57 -3.91 5.87
CA PHE A 128 -8.45 -4.29 6.98
C PHE A 128 -7.66 -4.52 8.27
N GLY A 129 -8.31 -4.35 9.41
CA GLY A 129 -7.64 -4.46 10.71
C GLY A 129 -8.50 -4.00 11.87
N GLN A 130 -7.86 -3.86 13.03
CA GLN A 130 -8.50 -3.38 14.26
C GLN A 130 -8.22 -1.88 14.50
N GLY A 131 -9.27 -1.07 14.45
CA GLY A 131 -9.30 0.35 14.80
C GLY A 131 -8.24 1.22 14.12
N ARG A 132 -7.86 2.32 14.79
CA ARG A 132 -6.83 3.24 14.29
C ARG A 132 -5.39 2.71 14.40
N SER A 133 -5.18 1.47 14.84
CA SER A 133 -3.82 0.96 15.09
C SER A 133 -3.11 0.58 13.79
N PRO A 134 -2.04 1.28 13.37
CA PRO A 134 -1.29 0.90 12.17
C PRO A 134 -0.62 -0.48 12.32
N ARG A 135 -0.38 -0.94 13.55
CA ARG A 135 0.28 -2.23 13.84
C ARG A 135 -0.61 -3.46 13.64
N ARG A 136 -1.94 -3.27 13.49
CA ARG A 136 -2.93 -4.34 13.35
C ARG A 136 -3.67 -4.26 12.01
N ARG A 137 -3.02 -3.72 10.98
CA ARG A 137 -3.58 -3.58 9.64
C ARG A 137 -2.88 -4.52 8.66
N ALA A 138 -3.68 -5.10 7.79
CA ALA A 138 -3.28 -5.95 6.69
C ALA A 138 -3.71 -5.28 5.39
N THR A 139 -2.77 -5.06 4.46
CA THR A 139 -3.08 -4.61 3.11
C THR A 139 -3.03 -5.81 2.16
N ILE A 140 -4.07 -6.00 1.35
CA ILE A 140 -4.12 -6.97 0.27
C ILE A 140 -4.30 -6.23 -1.05
N LEU A 141 -3.44 -6.51 -2.02
CA LEU A 141 -3.50 -5.94 -3.37
C LEU A 141 -4.51 -6.72 -4.21
N LEU A 142 -5.52 -6.03 -4.75
CA LEU A 142 -6.59 -6.62 -5.56
C LEU A 142 -6.31 -6.47 -7.06
N LEU A 143 -6.00 -5.24 -7.50
CA LEU A 143 -5.69 -4.92 -8.89
C LEU A 143 -4.27 -4.37 -9.03
N ARG A 144 -3.67 -4.64 -10.19
CA ARG A 144 -2.44 -4.01 -10.66
C ARG A 144 -2.48 -3.83 -12.17
N ASP A 145 -2.13 -2.64 -12.66
CA ASP A 145 -2.05 -2.33 -14.09
C ASP A 145 -3.33 -2.82 -14.83
N ASP A 146 -4.51 -2.62 -14.23
CA ASP A 146 -5.84 -3.11 -14.69
C ASP A 146 -6.09 -4.62 -14.72
N HIS A 147 -5.19 -5.42 -14.16
CA HIS A 147 -5.34 -6.86 -14.02
C HIS A 147 -5.58 -7.28 -12.57
N GLU A 148 -6.47 -8.26 -12.38
CA GLU A 148 -6.67 -8.89 -11.08
C GLU A 148 -5.42 -9.68 -10.67
N VAL A 149 -4.93 -9.39 -9.47
CA VAL A 149 -3.69 -9.97 -8.93
C VAL A 149 -3.98 -11.19 -8.06
N LEU A 150 -5.15 -11.20 -7.43
CA LEU A 150 -5.62 -12.32 -6.61
C LEU A 150 -6.03 -13.49 -7.52
N SER A 151 -5.68 -14.71 -7.11
CA SER A 151 -6.29 -15.91 -7.71
C SER A 151 -7.75 -16.04 -7.27
N ASP A 152 -8.57 -16.74 -8.05
CA ASP A 152 -9.98 -17.02 -7.71
C ASP A 152 -10.12 -17.71 -6.34
N GLU A 153 -9.16 -18.55 -5.98
CA GLU A 153 -9.10 -19.19 -4.68
C GLU A 153 -8.82 -18.17 -3.55
N ALA A 154 -7.82 -17.32 -3.72
CA ALA A 154 -7.50 -16.27 -2.76
C ALA A 154 -8.67 -15.29 -2.59
N LYS A 155 -9.39 -15.01 -3.67
CA LYS A 155 -10.60 -14.17 -3.68
C LYS A 155 -11.71 -14.81 -2.87
N ARG A 156 -12.00 -16.10 -3.10
CA ARG A 156 -13.01 -16.84 -2.32
C ARG A 156 -12.68 -16.88 -0.82
N VAL A 157 -11.41 -17.13 -0.47
CA VAL A 157 -10.97 -17.12 0.94
C VAL A 157 -11.13 -15.75 1.57
N LEU A 158 -10.74 -14.68 0.86
CA LEU A 158 -10.89 -13.31 1.34
C LEU A 158 -12.37 -12.93 1.54
N LEU A 159 -13.23 -13.24 0.58
CA LEU A 159 -14.68 -13.00 0.68
C LEU A 159 -15.29 -13.73 1.88
N ALA A 160 -14.94 -15.00 2.07
CA ALA A 160 -15.41 -15.79 3.20
C ALA A 160 -14.97 -15.22 4.56
N ALA A 161 -13.76 -14.66 4.63
CA ALA A 161 -13.27 -14.01 5.84
C ALA A 161 -13.96 -12.67 6.10
N LEU A 162 -14.11 -11.82 5.09
CA LEU A 162 -14.78 -10.51 5.21
C LEU A 162 -16.25 -10.67 5.63
N ALA A 163 -16.94 -11.70 5.13
CA ALA A 163 -18.31 -12.03 5.52
C ALA A 163 -18.46 -12.40 7.01
N GLN A 164 -17.37 -12.73 7.69
CA GLN A 164 -17.37 -13.10 9.11
C GLN A 164 -16.79 -12.01 10.03
N CYS A 165 -16.26 -10.92 9.45
CA CYS A 165 -15.71 -9.79 10.20
C CYS A 165 -16.80 -8.73 10.45
N PRO A 166 -16.92 -8.16 11.66
CA PRO A 166 -17.87 -7.09 11.98
C PRO A 166 -17.38 -5.73 11.46
N LEU A 167 -17.23 -5.61 10.15
CA LEU A 167 -16.75 -4.38 9.50
C LEU A 167 -17.82 -3.30 9.54
N VAL A 168 -17.56 -2.23 10.27
CA VAL A 168 -18.49 -1.11 10.43
C VAL A 168 -17.79 0.18 10.03
N ARG A 169 -18.47 0.99 9.20
CA ARG A 169 -17.99 2.31 8.82
C ARG A 169 -17.94 3.21 10.07
N PRO A 170 -16.87 4.01 10.28
CA PRO A 170 -16.81 4.94 11.39
C PRO A 170 -17.97 5.94 11.35
N THR A 171 -18.46 6.35 12.52
CA THR A 171 -19.44 7.43 12.67
C THR A 171 -18.76 8.70 13.20
N SER A 172 -19.33 9.85 12.87
CA SER A 172 -18.87 11.17 13.34
C SER A 172 -19.80 11.65 14.46
N PRO A 173 -19.31 12.37 15.48
CA PRO A 173 -20.18 13.00 16.47
C PRO A 173 -21.23 13.93 15.84
N TYR A 174 -20.90 14.53 14.69
CA TYR A 174 -21.77 15.42 13.92
C TYR A 174 -22.70 14.69 12.94
N ASP A 175 -22.56 13.36 12.83
CA ASP A 175 -23.43 12.47 12.04
C ASP A 175 -23.60 11.13 12.78
N PRO A 176 -24.35 11.11 13.89
CA PRO A 176 -24.52 9.92 14.72
C PRO A 176 -25.29 8.81 14.02
N ASN A 177 -26.11 9.17 13.03
CA ASN A 177 -26.89 8.22 12.23
C ASN A 177 -26.10 7.66 11.03
N GLY A 178 -24.87 8.13 10.81
CA GLY A 178 -23.99 7.67 9.72
C GLY A 178 -24.55 7.90 8.32
N ARG A 179 -25.53 8.80 8.15
CA ARG A 179 -26.18 9.05 6.83
C ARG A 179 -25.18 9.61 5.82
N PHE A 180 -24.17 10.32 6.31
CA PHE A 180 -23.08 10.90 5.54
C PHE A 180 -21.75 10.21 5.87
N ALA A 181 -21.76 9.01 6.45
CA ALA A 181 -20.52 8.33 6.84
C ALA A 181 -19.60 8.11 5.64
N SER A 182 -20.13 7.83 4.45
CA SER A 182 -19.35 7.72 3.20
C SER A 182 -18.67 9.03 2.80
N ALA A 183 -19.34 10.17 3.00
CA ALA A 183 -18.80 11.49 2.72
C ALA A 183 -17.81 11.96 3.80
N ASN A 184 -18.07 11.64 5.07
CA ASN A 184 -17.26 12.00 6.22
C ASN A 184 -15.98 11.17 6.34
N PHE A 185 -16.02 9.91 5.90
CA PHE A 185 -14.91 8.97 5.94
C PHE A 185 -14.67 8.35 4.55
N PRO A 186 -14.24 9.17 3.57
CA PRO A 186 -14.03 8.70 2.21
C PRO A 186 -13.04 7.54 2.19
N GLY A 187 -13.38 6.49 1.44
CA GLY A 187 -12.55 5.29 1.30
C GLY A 187 -12.70 4.26 2.43
N THR A 188 -13.50 4.51 3.47
CA THR A 188 -13.84 3.46 4.46
C THR A 188 -15.03 2.62 3.97
N LEU A 189 -14.93 1.31 4.14
CA LEU A 189 -15.92 0.35 3.66
C LEU A 189 -16.64 -0.29 4.86
N ASP A 190 -17.95 -0.45 4.76
CA ASP A 190 -18.67 -1.40 5.59
C ASP A 190 -18.50 -2.82 5.06
N GLN A 191 -19.09 -3.81 5.74
CA GLN A 191 -18.97 -5.20 5.31
C GLN A 191 -19.50 -5.45 3.88
N LYS A 192 -20.64 -4.86 3.52
CA LYS A 192 -21.27 -5.07 2.22
C LYS A 192 -20.43 -4.43 1.11
N ASP A 193 -20.00 -3.20 1.34
CA ASP A 193 -19.14 -2.45 0.42
C ASP A 193 -17.79 -3.17 0.25
N ALA A 194 -17.23 -3.75 1.32
CA ALA A 194 -15.99 -4.54 1.25
C ALA A 194 -16.15 -5.82 0.41
N LEU A 195 -17.26 -6.54 0.58
CA LEU A 195 -17.56 -7.75 -0.20
C LEU A 195 -17.78 -7.43 -1.68
N ASP A 196 -18.57 -6.39 -1.97
CA ASP A 196 -18.79 -5.94 -3.35
C ASP A 196 -17.48 -5.47 -3.99
N PHE A 197 -16.66 -4.73 -3.26
CA PHE A 197 -15.38 -4.23 -3.75
C PHE A 197 -14.37 -5.34 -4.06
N VAL A 198 -14.33 -6.41 -3.26
CA VAL A 198 -13.47 -7.56 -3.58
C VAL A 198 -14.04 -8.35 -4.76
N THR A 199 -15.36 -8.47 -4.87
CA THR A 199 -16.01 -9.20 -5.98
C THR A 199 -15.83 -8.48 -7.31
N HIS A 200 -16.11 -7.18 -7.31
CA HIS A 200 -16.04 -6.26 -8.43
C HIS A 200 -15.06 -5.13 -8.07
N PRO A 201 -13.74 -5.37 -8.17
CA PRO A 201 -12.77 -4.33 -7.89
C PRO A 201 -12.93 -3.21 -8.92
N ARG A 202 -13.61 -2.14 -8.49
CA ARG A 202 -13.86 -0.92 -9.28
C ARG A 202 -12.80 0.12 -8.97
N ARG A 203 -12.38 0.89 -9.98
CA ARG A 203 -11.43 1.98 -9.78
C ARG A 203 -12.08 3.04 -8.87
N VAL A 204 -11.29 3.66 -8.00
CA VAL A 204 -11.75 4.75 -7.10
C VAL A 204 -12.34 5.93 -7.91
N ARG A 205 -11.95 6.10 -9.17
CA ARG A 205 -12.48 7.12 -10.08
C ARG A 205 -13.93 6.87 -10.50
N ASP A 206 -14.40 5.62 -10.46
CA ASP A 206 -15.75 5.24 -10.91
C ASP A 206 -16.77 5.23 -9.76
N SER A 207 -16.34 5.46 -8.51
CA SER A 207 -17.20 5.45 -7.31
C SER A 207 -17.48 6.84 -6.72
N LEU A 208 -17.11 7.91 -7.44
CA LEU A 208 -17.35 9.32 -7.05
C LEU A 208 -18.11 10.12 -8.14
N GLY A 209 -18.80 9.42 -9.04
CA GLY A 209 -19.71 10.01 -10.03
C GLY A 209 -21.13 10.06 -9.52
#